data_AF-A0A5C6S132-F1
#
_entry.id   AF-A0A5C6S132-F1
#
_cell.length_a   1.000
_cell.length_b   1.000
_cell.length_c   1.000
_cell.angle_alpha   90.00
_cell.angle_beta   90.00
_cell.angle_gamma   90.00
#
_symmetry.space_group_name_H-M   'P 1'
#
loop_
_entity.id
_entity.type
_entity.pdbx_description
1 polymer ?
#
loop_
_entity_poly.entity_id
_entity_poly.type
_entity_poly.pdbx_seq_one_letter_code
_entity_poly.pdbx_strand_id
1 'polypeptide(L)'
;MAVSKVTPGQLGMATPFGELLGSSNAEMQAELADYAKLGVDWVRLDIHWDLVQPKANGSYNWTLVDRVFNAIDAAGMEVVAVLNNVPSWLDDTLSDAASQKALADFAKAAAQRYGDKVNYWEILNEQNKHGVDPADYTAALKQTYTAIKSVDADDTVITGGLAAVPSTGNGMWGAVDYLKQIYANGGGDYFDAVGYHPYTYPLTPKNNASWNGWEIMETGIRGTMVANGDSDKQVWMTEMGAPTWGNKVTVTEAEQAQILSEAVELAKSYDWAGPIMWFSYQDSALDTGFGLLDSSGNQKLAYSTFRTLGNQDNDVSSVSAQPIVVDIIGTMNGETLNGTDDDNRIDGKGGNDYLRGHGGNDTLFGGAGDDQIGGGAGNDKIYGGAGNDALAGGDGADTFIFEGNVGYDRITDFDQSENDLLDISSFDANSHVAGNQSFTFIGGSYLSKAGQVGVYIDKSNGYTYVQGDTNGDGKYDFSIRLNGVYNITADDLIL
;
A
#
# COMPACT_ATOMS: atom_id res chain seq x y z
N MET A 1 23.91 -10.56 -9.54
CA MET A 1 23.56 -9.37 -10.34
C MET A 1 23.88 -8.14 -9.50
N ALA A 2 23.87 -6.91 -10.02
CA ALA A 2 23.89 -5.76 -9.11
C ALA A 2 22.57 -5.83 -8.32
N VAL A 3 22.64 -5.86 -6.98
CA VAL A 3 21.44 -5.83 -6.13
C VAL A 3 20.60 -4.64 -6.58
N SER A 4 19.38 -4.87 -7.08
CA SER A 4 18.51 -3.74 -7.38
C SER A 4 18.28 -2.99 -6.07
N LYS A 5 18.35 -1.67 -6.14
CA LYS A 5 18.17 -0.87 -4.94
C LYS A 5 16.68 -0.92 -4.60
N VAL A 6 16.34 -1.65 -3.55
CA VAL A 6 15.00 -1.65 -2.95
C VAL A 6 14.55 -0.20 -2.79
N THR A 7 13.45 0.14 -3.44
CA THR A 7 12.87 1.47 -3.40
C THR A 7 11.58 1.42 -2.58
N PRO A 8 11.31 2.42 -1.73
CA PRO A 8 10.06 2.45 -0.97
C PRO A 8 8.83 2.46 -1.89
N GLY A 9 7.86 1.61 -1.57
CA GLY A 9 6.60 1.53 -2.31
C GLY A 9 6.66 0.79 -3.65
N GLN A 10 7.76 0.09 -3.94
CA GLN A 10 7.76 -0.87 -5.05
C GLN A 10 6.72 -1.96 -4.82
N LEU A 11 6.12 -2.43 -5.92
CA LEU A 11 5.01 -3.36 -5.85
C LEU A 11 5.44 -4.79 -6.18
N GLY A 12 4.96 -5.71 -5.35
CA GLY A 12 5.14 -7.13 -5.52
C GLY A 12 3.85 -7.91 -5.33
N MET A 13 3.93 -9.19 -5.63
CA MET A 13 2.86 -10.15 -5.34
C MET A 13 3.31 -11.10 -4.22
N ALA A 14 2.51 -11.22 -3.17
CA ALA A 14 2.59 -12.31 -2.22
C ALA A 14 1.71 -13.44 -2.72
N THR A 15 2.33 -14.47 -3.30
CA THR A 15 1.61 -15.56 -3.92
C THR A 15 1.83 -16.85 -3.13
N PRO A 16 0.77 -17.52 -2.64
CA PRO A 16 0.88 -18.87 -2.11
C PRO A 16 1.59 -19.79 -3.11
N PHE A 17 2.51 -20.63 -2.63
CA PHE A 17 3.27 -21.53 -3.51
C PHE A 17 2.37 -22.41 -4.39
N GLY A 18 1.24 -22.87 -3.85
CA GLY A 18 0.27 -23.69 -4.57
C GLY A 18 -0.51 -22.94 -5.67
N GLU A 19 -0.69 -21.63 -5.54
CA GLU A 19 -1.35 -20.79 -6.54
C GLU A 19 -0.46 -20.68 -7.78
N LEU A 20 0.76 -20.16 -7.60
CA LEU A 20 1.68 -19.94 -8.73
C LEU A 20 2.16 -21.25 -9.38
N LEU A 21 2.31 -22.34 -8.60
CA LEU A 21 2.66 -23.65 -9.16
C LEU A 21 1.63 -24.09 -10.23
N GLY A 22 0.37 -23.71 -10.03
CA GLY A 22 -0.76 -24.01 -10.91
C GLY A 22 -0.96 -25.49 -11.19
N SER A 23 -1.87 -25.78 -12.11
CA SER A 23 -2.07 -27.13 -12.65
C SER A 23 -1.10 -27.47 -13.79
N SER A 24 -0.43 -26.46 -14.39
CA SER A 24 0.48 -26.66 -15.52
C SER A 24 1.54 -25.55 -15.66
N ASN A 25 2.59 -25.81 -16.45
CA ASN A 25 3.57 -24.76 -16.81
C ASN A 25 2.95 -23.61 -17.60
N ALA A 26 1.96 -23.88 -18.44
CA ALA A 26 1.34 -22.85 -19.27
C ALA A 26 0.53 -21.86 -18.42
N GLU A 27 -0.12 -22.35 -17.38
CA GLU A 27 -0.88 -21.53 -16.42
C GLU A 27 0.05 -20.62 -15.62
N MET A 28 1.09 -21.19 -14.99
CA MET A 28 2.12 -20.43 -14.28
C MET A 28 2.77 -19.34 -15.16
N GLN A 29 3.10 -19.68 -16.42
CA GLN A 29 3.70 -18.73 -17.35
C GLN A 29 2.71 -17.65 -17.80
N ALA A 30 1.41 -17.96 -17.90
CA ALA A 30 0.39 -16.98 -18.22
C ALA A 30 0.17 -15.99 -17.06
N GLU A 31 0.20 -16.48 -15.82
CA GLU A 31 0.13 -15.64 -14.62
C GLU A 31 1.36 -14.73 -14.49
N LEU A 32 2.57 -15.27 -14.61
CA LEU A 32 3.80 -14.47 -14.60
C LEU A 32 3.85 -13.46 -15.76
N ALA A 33 3.34 -13.82 -16.93
CA ALA A 33 3.20 -12.87 -18.03
C ALA A 33 2.19 -11.75 -17.73
N ASP A 34 1.22 -11.99 -16.84
CA ASP A 34 0.30 -10.95 -16.39
C ASP A 34 0.91 -10.09 -15.28
N TYR A 35 1.69 -10.68 -14.36
CA TYR A 35 2.50 -9.94 -13.39
C TYR A 35 3.42 -8.93 -14.09
N ALA A 36 4.03 -9.32 -15.21
CA ALA A 36 4.85 -8.41 -16.01
C ALA A 36 4.04 -7.24 -16.60
N LYS A 37 2.75 -7.43 -16.93
CA LYS A 37 1.88 -6.33 -17.41
C LYS A 37 1.42 -5.42 -16.27
N LEU A 38 1.29 -5.99 -15.07
CA LEU A 38 0.97 -5.28 -13.83
C LEU A 38 2.13 -4.41 -13.34
N GLY A 39 3.36 -4.64 -13.82
CA GLY A 39 4.55 -3.96 -13.31
C GLY A 39 4.97 -4.50 -11.95
N VAL A 40 4.84 -5.82 -11.75
CA VAL A 40 5.33 -6.50 -10.54
C VAL A 40 6.85 -6.59 -10.58
N ASP A 41 7.52 -6.04 -9.58
CA ASP A 41 8.97 -6.13 -9.43
C ASP A 41 9.37 -7.34 -8.58
N TRP A 42 8.54 -7.66 -7.58
CA TRP A 42 8.82 -8.65 -6.56
C TRP A 42 7.79 -9.78 -6.52
N VAL A 43 8.26 -11.01 -6.35
CA VAL A 43 7.41 -12.16 -6.03
C VAL A 43 7.85 -12.71 -4.68
N ARG A 44 6.98 -12.61 -3.68
CA ARG A 44 7.17 -13.27 -2.40
C ARG A 44 6.54 -14.65 -2.44
N LEU A 45 7.33 -15.66 -2.10
CA LEU A 45 6.95 -17.06 -2.30
C LEU A 45 7.50 -17.98 -1.21
N ASP A 46 6.65 -18.86 -0.70
CA ASP A 46 7.04 -19.89 0.26
C ASP A 46 7.94 -20.96 -0.37
N ILE A 47 9.04 -21.26 0.30
CA ILE A 47 9.76 -22.53 0.17
C ILE A 47 9.22 -23.46 1.25
N HIS A 48 8.25 -24.29 0.86
CA HIS A 48 7.66 -25.32 1.71
C HIS A 48 8.70 -26.41 2.09
N TRP A 49 9.26 -26.32 3.29
CA TRP A 49 10.30 -27.25 3.75
C TRP A 49 9.78 -28.68 3.86
N ASP A 50 8.54 -28.88 4.32
CA ASP A 50 7.88 -30.18 4.35
C ASP A 50 7.78 -30.88 2.98
N LEU A 51 7.62 -30.13 1.89
CA LEU A 51 7.64 -30.66 0.53
C LEU A 51 9.06 -30.95 0.05
N VAL A 52 10.03 -30.10 0.40
CA VAL A 52 11.44 -30.28 0.03
C VAL A 52 12.08 -31.44 0.80
N GLN A 53 11.71 -31.63 2.08
CA GLN A 53 12.25 -32.64 2.97
C GLN A 53 11.16 -33.32 3.83
N PRO A 54 10.35 -34.21 3.24
CA PRO A 54 9.21 -34.81 3.93
C PRO A 54 9.59 -35.82 5.02
N LYS A 55 10.86 -36.20 5.13
CA LYS A 55 11.35 -37.20 6.10
C LYS A 55 12.65 -36.75 6.74
N ALA A 56 12.78 -37.03 8.05
CA ALA A 56 14.03 -36.89 8.77
C ALA A 56 15.16 -37.64 8.04
N ASN A 57 16.31 -36.98 7.88
CA ASN A 57 17.50 -37.49 7.15
C ASN A 57 17.25 -37.81 5.65
N GLY A 58 16.13 -37.37 5.08
CA GLY A 58 15.91 -37.44 3.63
C GLY A 58 16.74 -36.39 2.89
N SER A 59 17.14 -36.70 1.66
CA SER A 59 17.73 -35.70 0.75
C SER A 59 16.71 -34.63 0.39
N TYR A 60 17.17 -33.39 0.21
CA TYR A 60 16.33 -32.31 -0.31
C TYR A 60 15.88 -32.59 -1.74
N ASN A 61 14.58 -32.45 -2.00
CA ASN A 61 13.98 -32.50 -3.33
C ASN A 61 13.48 -31.12 -3.73
N TRP A 62 14.28 -30.42 -4.53
CA TRP A 62 14.02 -29.04 -4.94
C TRP A 62 13.16 -28.92 -6.20
N THR A 63 12.74 -30.03 -6.82
CA THR A 63 12.16 -30.05 -8.18
C THR A 63 11.00 -29.06 -8.37
N LEU A 64 10.10 -28.93 -7.39
CA LEU A 64 8.98 -28.01 -7.48
C LEU A 64 9.42 -26.55 -7.31
N VAL A 65 10.32 -26.29 -6.37
CA VAL A 65 10.86 -24.94 -6.11
C VAL A 65 11.69 -24.48 -7.32
N ASP A 66 12.53 -25.35 -7.88
CA ASP A 66 13.30 -25.10 -9.10
C ASP A 66 12.38 -24.69 -10.26
N ARG A 67 11.26 -25.39 -10.44
CA ARG A 67 10.31 -25.10 -11.52
C ARG A 67 9.76 -23.67 -11.41
N VAL A 68 9.37 -23.26 -10.20
CA VAL A 68 8.74 -21.95 -9.99
C VAL A 68 9.79 -20.83 -10.00
N PHE A 69 10.91 -21.01 -9.29
CA PHE A 69 11.95 -19.97 -9.18
C PHE A 69 12.62 -19.70 -10.53
N ASN A 70 12.86 -20.73 -11.35
CA ASN A 70 13.36 -20.53 -12.72
C ASN A 70 12.34 -19.80 -13.61
N ALA A 71 11.04 -19.95 -13.35
CA ALA A 71 10.00 -19.26 -14.11
C ALA A 71 9.92 -17.77 -13.73
N ILE A 72 10.04 -17.45 -12.43
CA ILE A 72 10.09 -16.06 -11.94
C ILE A 72 11.34 -15.34 -12.47
N ASP A 73 12.51 -15.98 -12.36
CA ASP A 73 13.78 -15.46 -12.89
C ASP A 73 13.69 -15.20 -14.41
N ALA A 74 13.09 -16.13 -15.16
CA ALA A 74 12.86 -15.94 -16.60
C ALA A 74 11.86 -14.81 -16.93
N ALA A 75 10.96 -14.47 -15.99
CA ALA A 75 10.05 -13.33 -16.11
C ALA A 75 10.70 -12.00 -15.69
N GLY A 76 11.93 -12.02 -15.16
CA GLY A 76 12.70 -10.84 -14.80
C GLY A 76 12.29 -10.19 -13.47
N MET A 77 11.66 -10.94 -12.58
CA MET A 77 11.20 -10.48 -11.27
C MET A 77 12.13 -10.96 -10.16
N GLU A 78 12.24 -10.17 -9.09
CA GLU A 78 13.00 -10.55 -7.90
C GLU A 78 12.18 -11.42 -6.96
N VAL A 79 12.86 -12.27 -6.18
CA VAL A 79 12.22 -13.21 -5.26
C VAL A 79 12.52 -12.84 -3.82
N VAL A 80 11.47 -12.72 -3.01
CA VAL A 80 11.55 -12.83 -1.55
C VAL A 80 11.18 -14.26 -1.16
N ALA A 81 12.18 -15.04 -0.77
CA ALA A 81 12.00 -16.45 -0.45
C ALA A 81 11.66 -16.65 1.03
N VAL A 82 10.48 -17.18 1.31
CA VAL A 82 10.04 -17.43 2.69
C VAL A 82 10.38 -18.87 3.09
N LEU A 83 11.25 -19.05 4.08
CA LEU A 83 11.58 -20.37 4.60
C LEU A 83 10.50 -20.82 5.58
N ASN A 84 9.57 -21.65 5.13
CA ASN A 84 8.32 -21.92 5.85
C ASN A 84 7.94 -23.43 5.88
N ASN A 85 6.81 -23.75 6.50
CA ASN A 85 6.23 -25.10 6.61
C ASN A 85 7.20 -26.13 7.19
N VAL A 86 7.50 -25.97 8.47
CA VAL A 86 8.35 -26.88 9.23
C VAL A 86 7.82 -28.32 9.10
N PRO A 87 8.65 -29.29 8.67
CA PRO A 87 8.22 -30.68 8.50
C PRO A 87 7.74 -31.30 9.81
N SER A 88 6.71 -32.14 9.75
CA SER A 88 6.08 -32.78 10.92
C SER A 88 6.98 -33.73 11.74
N TRP A 89 8.21 -33.97 11.29
CA TRP A 89 9.23 -34.71 12.04
C TRP A 89 10.10 -33.80 12.93
N LEU A 90 9.85 -32.48 12.93
CA LEU A 90 10.42 -31.47 13.82
C LEU A 90 9.34 -30.86 14.70
N ASP A 91 9.80 -30.14 15.73
CA ASP A 91 8.95 -29.24 16.51
C ASP A 91 8.76 -27.91 15.76
N ASP A 92 7.53 -27.66 15.31
CA ASP A 92 7.16 -26.44 14.59
C ASP A 92 7.08 -25.19 15.48
N THR A 93 7.11 -25.37 16.80
CA THR A 93 7.28 -24.27 17.77
C THR A 93 8.75 -23.89 17.99
N LEU A 94 9.68 -24.66 17.42
CA LEU A 94 11.13 -24.45 17.53
C LEU A 94 11.63 -24.39 18.98
N SER A 95 10.95 -25.05 19.92
CA SER A 95 11.29 -25.03 21.35
C SER A 95 12.54 -25.84 21.68
N ASP A 96 13.04 -26.64 20.73
CA ASP A 96 14.22 -27.46 20.88
C ASP A 96 15.37 -27.06 19.92
N ALA A 97 16.60 -27.25 20.40
CA ALA A 97 17.81 -26.88 19.65
C ALA A 97 18.02 -27.70 18.35
N ALA A 98 17.44 -28.90 18.24
CA ALA A 98 17.58 -29.72 17.04
C ALA A 98 16.71 -29.15 15.91
N SER A 99 15.47 -28.72 16.21
CA SER A 99 14.57 -28.06 15.27
C SER A 99 15.12 -26.70 14.81
N GLN A 100 15.66 -25.90 15.74
CA GLN A 100 16.35 -24.63 15.41
C GLN A 100 17.55 -24.85 14.49
N LYS A 101 18.40 -25.84 14.80
CA LYS A 101 19.56 -26.17 13.96
C LYS A 101 19.14 -26.68 12.58
N ALA A 102 18.10 -27.52 12.52
CA ALA A 102 17.60 -28.06 11.27
C ALA A 102 17.09 -26.95 10.34
N LEU A 103 16.42 -25.93 10.88
CA LEU A 103 15.99 -24.76 10.10
C LEU A 103 17.19 -24.00 9.51
N ALA A 104 18.24 -23.81 10.31
CA ALA A 104 19.47 -23.15 9.84
C ALA A 104 20.20 -23.97 8.76
N ASP A 105 20.25 -25.31 8.90
CA ASP A 105 20.85 -26.19 7.89
C ASP A 105 20.03 -26.15 6.58
N PHE A 106 18.70 -26.12 6.68
CA PHE A 106 17.80 -25.98 5.53
C PHE A 106 17.97 -24.62 4.84
N ALA A 107 18.00 -23.53 5.61
CA ALA A 107 18.25 -22.19 5.10
C ALA A 107 19.58 -22.08 4.35
N LYS A 108 20.65 -22.66 4.91
CA LYS A 108 21.94 -22.74 4.24
C LYS A 108 21.87 -23.46 2.90
N ALA A 109 21.16 -24.59 2.87
CA ALA A 109 21.00 -25.38 1.64
C ALA A 109 20.19 -24.62 0.57
N ALA A 110 19.16 -23.88 0.99
CA ALA A 110 18.38 -23.01 0.10
C ALA A 110 19.24 -21.87 -0.46
N ALA A 111 19.97 -21.15 0.40
CA ALA A 111 20.87 -20.07 -0.01
C ALA A 111 21.98 -20.55 -0.96
N GLN A 112 22.59 -21.71 -0.69
CA GLN A 112 23.58 -22.30 -1.60
C GLN A 112 23.00 -22.67 -2.97
N ARG A 113 21.71 -23.01 -3.03
CA ARG A 113 21.06 -23.43 -4.25
C ARG A 113 20.58 -22.25 -5.10
N TYR A 114 20.07 -21.21 -4.45
CA TYR A 114 19.38 -20.11 -5.13
C TYR A 114 20.08 -18.76 -5.01
N GLY A 115 21.30 -18.67 -4.46
CA GLY A 115 22.04 -17.40 -4.33
C GLY A 115 22.33 -16.69 -5.66
N ASP A 116 22.08 -17.32 -6.82
CA ASP A 116 22.13 -16.65 -8.12
C ASP A 116 20.81 -15.95 -8.51
N LYS A 117 19.72 -16.20 -7.77
CA LYS A 117 18.34 -15.75 -8.04
C LYS A 117 17.65 -15.07 -6.86
N VAL A 118 18.09 -15.34 -5.64
CA VAL A 118 17.46 -14.89 -4.41
C VAL A 118 18.49 -14.19 -3.56
N ASN A 119 18.18 -12.95 -3.18
CA ASN A 119 18.97 -12.18 -2.22
C ASN A 119 18.17 -11.79 -0.98
N TYR A 120 16.89 -12.18 -0.88
CA TYR A 120 15.99 -11.78 0.20
C TYR A 120 15.34 -13.02 0.82
N TRP A 121 15.60 -13.22 2.11
CA TRP A 121 15.23 -14.41 2.84
C TRP A 121 14.37 -14.07 4.05
N GLU A 122 13.10 -14.46 4.00
CA GLU A 122 12.18 -14.27 5.11
C GLU A 122 12.08 -15.53 5.96
N ILE A 123 12.21 -15.38 7.28
CA ILE A 123 12.33 -16.52 8.20
C ILE A 123 10.99 -16.80 8.88
N LEU A 124 10.30 -17.83 8.39
CA LEU A 124 8.93 -18.24 8.74
C LEU A 124 7.85 -17.22 8.32
N ASN A 125 6.59 -17.63 8.42
CA ASN A 125 5.42 -16.81 8.14
C ASN A 125 4.52 -16.70 9.38
N GLU A 126 4.15 -15.48 9.81
CA GLU A 126 3.19 -15.22 10.89
C GLU A 126 3.44 -16.00 12.21
N GLN A 127 4.70 -16.28 12.55
CA GLN A 127 5.09 -17.11 13.70
C GLN A 127 4.51 -16.59 15.03
N ASN A 128 4.32 -15.27 15.16
CA ASN A 128 3.72 -14.64 16.34
C ASN A 128 2.23 -14.99 16.52
N LYS A 129 1.51 -15.25 15.42
CA LYS A 129 0.11 -15.70 15.42
C LYS A 129 0.00 -17.22 15.60
N HIS A 130 1.05 -17.97 15.25
CA HIS A 130 1.10 -19.42 15.43
C HIS A 130 1.62 -19.86 16.82
N GLY A 131 1.88 -18.91 17.71
CA GLY A 131 2.21 -19.19 19.12
C GLY A 131 3.64 -19.65 19.35
N VAL A 132 4.54 -19.46 18.38
CA VAL A 132 5.98 -19.66 18.54
C VAL A 132 6.50 -18.69 19.59
N ASP A 133 7.15 -19.17 20.64
CA ASP A 133 7.71 -18.29 21.68
C ASP A 133 8.79 -17.37 21.09
N PRO A 134 8.80 -16.07 21.41
CA PRO A 134 9.78 -15.14 20.84
C PRO A 134 11.23 -15.48 21.19
N ALA A 135 11.50 -16.13 22.33
CA ALA A 135 12.85 -16.57 22.67
C ALA A 135 13.31 -17.73 21.79
N ASP A 136 12.42 -18.69 21.52
CA ASP A 136 12.66 -19.84 20.65
C ASP A 136 12.84 -19.39 19.18
N TYR A 137 11.97 -18.48 18.71
CA TYR A 137 12.13 -17.84 17.41
C TYR A 137 13.46 -17.09 17.31
N THR A 138 13.84 -16.32 18.33
CA THR A 138 15.10 -15.57 18.33
C THR A 138 16.32 -16.51 18.28
N ALA A 139 16.27 -17.64 18.99
CA ALA A 139 17.32 -18.65 18.95
C ALA A 139 17.47 -19.29 17.55
N ALA A 140 16.34 -19.55 16.89
CA ALA A 140 16.33 -20.03 15.50
C ALA A 140 16.83 -18.97 14.52
N LEU A 141 16.32 -17.74 14.62
CA LEU A 141 16.69 -16.60 13.78
C LEU A 141 18.20 -16.36 13.78
N LYS A 142 18.85 -16.39 14.95
CA LYS A 142 20.30 -16.25 15.07
C LYS A 142 21.09 -17.27 14.25
N GLN A 143 20.69 -18.54 14.35
CA GLN A 143 21.35 -19.64 13.65
C GLN A 143 21.10 -19.54 12.15
N THR A 144 19.86 -19.25 11.76
CA THR A 144 19.44 -19.12 10.36
C THR A 144 20.10 -17.92 9.66
N TYR A 145 20.12 -16.75 10.30
CA TYR A 145 20.84 -15.56 9.82
C TYR A 145 22.32 -15.87 9.57
N THR A 146 22.99 -16.45 10.57
CA THR A 146 24.42 -16.82 10.46
C THR A 146 24.64 -17.84 9.33
N ALA A 147 23.71 -18.77 9.14
CA ALA A 147 23.79 -19.78 8.11
C ALA A 147 23.67 -19.18 6.69
N ILE A 148 22.70 -18.29 6.46
CA ILE A 148 22.50 -17.57 5.19
C ILE A 148 23.71 -16.67 4.90
N LYS A 149 24.09 -15.81 5.85
CA LYS A 149 25.24 -14.90 5.71
C LYS A 149 26.58 -15.62 5.50
N SER A 150 26.69 -16.90 5.87
CA SER A 150 27.87 -17.72 5.59
C SER A 150 27.98 -18.17 4.14
N VAL A 151 26.89 -18.09 3.37
CA VAL A 151 26.82 -18.41 1.95
C VAL A 151 27.07 -17.14 1.15
N ASP A 152 26.30 -16.10 1.43
CA ASP A 152 26.45 -14.76 0.86
C ASP A 152 26.20 -13.71 1.95
N ALA A 153 27.19 -12.85 2.20
CA ALA A 153 27.09 -11.84 3.24
C ALA A 153 26.18 -10.66 2.84
N ASP A 154 25.95 -10.49 1.53
CA ASP A 154 25.15 -9.41 0.97
C ASP A 154 23.65 -9.75 0.94
N ASP A 155 23.27 -11.01 1.18
CA ASP A 155 21.87 -11.45 1.27
C ASP A 155 21.14 -10.77 2.42
N THR A 156 19.96 -10.23 2.16
CA THR A 156 19.08 -9.61 3.16
C THR A 156 18.26 -10.67 3.89
N VAL A 157 18.34 -10.70 5.21
CA VAL A 157 17.51 -11.55 6.07
C VAL A 157 16.41 -10.73 6.71
N ILE A 158 15.17 -11.10 6.42
CA ILE A 158 13.96 -10.44 6.91
C ILE A 158 13.43 -11.29 8.07
N THR A 159 13.05 -10.67 9.19
CA THR A 159 12.24 -11.39 10.18
C THR A 159 10.98 -11.90 9.49
N GLY A 160 10.42 -13.03 9.96
CA GLY A 160 9.16 -13.53 9.42
C GLY A 160 8.08 -12.47 9.48
N GLY A 161 7.13 -12.54 8.55
CA GLY A 161 6.02 -11.62 8.41
C GLY A 161 5.16 -11.59 9.66
N LEU A 162 5.40 -10.62 10.53
CA LEU A 162 4.65 -10.50 11.78
C LEU A 162 3.19 -10.21 11.45
N ALA A 163 2.29 -11.11 11.84
CA ALA A 163 0.86 -10.88 11.71
C ALA A 163 0.47 -9.63 12.51
N ALA A 164 -0.50 -8.86 12.01
CA ALA A 164 -1.05 -7.65 12.65
C ALA A 164 -1.88 -7.94 13.93
N VAL A 165 -1.33 -8.74 14.83
CA VAL A 165 -1.85 -8.97 16.18
C VAL A 165 -1.47 -7.75 17.02
N PRO A 166 -2.43 -7.00 17.60
CA PRO A 166 -2.11 -5.77 18.32
C PRO A 166 -1.81 -6.00 19.79
N SER A 167 -2.22 -7.14 20.34
CA SER A 167 -2.02 -7.46 21.75
C SER A 167 -1.76 -8.94 21.95
N THR A 168 -0.82 -9.24 22.84
CA THR A 168 -0.52 -10.60 23.28
C THR A 168 -1.69 -11.22 24.04
N GLY A 169 -2.09 -12.44 23.70
CA GLY A 169 -3.21 -13.16 24.32
C GLY A 169 -3.72 -14.31 23.45
N ASN A 170 -4.53 -15.21 24.03
CA ASN A 170 -5.11 -16.37 23.33
C ASN A 170 -4.09 -17.27 22.59
N GLY A 171 -2.85 -17.36 23.10
CA GLY A 171 -1.77 -18.11 22.45
C GLY A 171 -1.08 -17.39 21.30
N MET A 172 -1.41 -16.12 21.06
CA MET A 172 -0.81 -15.25 20.04
C MET A 172 -0.02 -14.13 20.71
N TRP A 173 0.98 -13.60 20.00
CA TRP A 173 1.78 -12.45 20.43
C TRP A 173 1.52 -11.22 19.56
N GLY A 174 1.37 -10.07 20.21
CA GLY A 174 1.27 -8.80 19.49
C GLY A 174 2.54 -8.52 18.68
N ALA A 175 2.44 -8.01 17.45
CA ALA A 175 3.59 -7.81 16.56
C ALA A 175 4.70 -6.96 17.21
N VAL A 176 4.31 -5.84 17.82
CA VAL A 176 5.23 -4.92 18.51
C VAL A 176 5.86 -5.59 19.73
N ASP A 177 5.07 -6.29 20.53
CA ASP A 177 5.57 -7.01 21.71
C ASP A 177 6.52 -8.13 21.31
N TYR A 178 6.22 -8.85 20.23
CA TYR A 178 7.06 -9.91 19.70
C TYR A 178 8.42 -9.38 19.27
N LEU A 179 8.45 -8.28 18.51
CA LEU A 179 9.69 -7.63 18.11
C LEU A 179 10.50 -7.13 19.32
N LYS A 180 9.84 -6.53 20.33
CA LYS A 180 10.51 -6.14 21.58
C LYS A 180 11.15 -7.36 22.27
N GLN A 181 10.49 -8.51 22.27
CA GLN A 181 11.07 -9.74 22.80
C GLN A 181 12.22 -10.25 21.95
N ILE A 182 12.19 -10.11 20.62
CA ILE A 182 13.35 -10.45 19.77
C ILE A 182 14.57 -9.62 20.19
N TYR A 183 14.43 -8.30 20.34
CA TYR A 183 15.50 -7.44 20.83
C TYR A 183 15.96 -7.83 22.25
N ALA A 184 15.01 -8.06 23.17
CA ALA A 184 15.33 -8.44 24.55
C ALA A 184 16.10 -9.77 24.66
N ASN A 185 15.86 -10.69 23.73
CA ASN A 185 16.59 -11.95 23.59
C ASN A 185 17.88 -11.80 22.75
N GLY A 186 18.29 -10.58 22.41
CA GLY A 186 19.52 -10.25 21.70
C GLY A 186 19.49 -10.60 20.21
N GLY A 187 18.32 -10.51 19.57
CA GLY A 187 18.13 -10.78 18.13
C GLY A 187 18.44 -9.61 17.20
N GLY A 188 18.71 -8.40 17.72
CA GLY A 188 18.89 -7.17 16.92
C GLY A 188 19.91 -7.31 15.79
N ASP A 189 21.06 -7.95 16.04
CA ASP A 189 22.12 -8.13 15.02
C ASP A 189 21.84 -9.25 14.00
N TYR A 190 20.66 -9.88 14.04
CA TYR A 190 20.36 -11.11 13.31
C TYR A 190 19.16 -11.00 12.37
N PHE A 191 18.88 -9.78 11.91
CA PHE A 191 18.02 -9.47 10.77
C PHE A 191 18.42 -8.12 10.18
N ASP A 192 18.17 -7.95 8.89
CA ASP A 192 18.45 -6.74 8.12
C ASP A 192 17.18 -5.93 7.83
N ALA A 193 16.00 -6.57 7.89
CA ALA A 193 14.69 -5.93 7.79
C ALA A 193 13.63 -6.66 8.62
N VAL A 194 12.50 -6.00 8.88
CA VAL A 194 11.34 -6.60 9.56
C VAL A 194 10.20 -6.80 8.57
N GLY A 195 9.71 -8.04 8.43
CA GLY A 195 8.49 -8.35 7.68
C GLY A 195 7.25 -8.12 8.55
N TYR A 196 6.19 -7.54 7.97
CA TYR A 196 4.93 -7.26 8.67
C TYR A 196 3.74 -7.38 7.74
N HIS A 197 2.62 -7.90 8.27
CA HIS A 197 1.41 -8.21 7.50
C HIS A 197 0.20 -7.33 7.87
N PRO A 198 0.13 -6.09 7.37
CA PRO A 198 -1.00 -5.18 7.62
C PRO A 198 -2.23 -5.56 6.80
N TYR A 199 -2.94 -6.63 7.19
CA TYR A 199 -4.27 -6.93 6.65
C TYR A 199 -5.32 -5.93 7.18
N THR A 200 -6.16 -5.42 6.27
CA THR A 200 -7.10 -4.28 6.43
C THR A 200 -7.81 -4.05 7.76
N TYR A 201 -7.77 -2.78 8.23
CA TYR A 201 -8.88 -1.80 8.19
C TYR A 201 -8.75 -0.74 9.31
N PRO A 202 -8.87 0.59 9.05
CA PRO A 202 -8.32 1.39 7.92
C PRO A 202 -6.82 1.67 8.10
N LEU A 203 -6.12 2.15 7.05
CA LEU A 203 -4.72 2.59 7.15
C LEU A 203 -4.58 3.79 8.11
N THR A 204 -5.58 4.69 8.14
CA THR A 204 -5.71 5.82 9.07
C THR A 204 -7.14 5.87 9.68
N PRO A 205 -7.33 5.65 11.00
CA PRO A 205 -8.66 5.58 11.61
C PRO A 205 -9.22 6.92 12.09
N LYS A 206 -10.56 6.99 12.19
CA LYS A 206 -11.35 8.12 12.74
C LYS A 206 -11.17 8.35 14.26
N ASN A 207 -10.48 7.47 15.00
CA ASN A 207 -10.15 7.63 16.43
C ASN A 207 -9.09 6.63 16.94
N ASN A 208 -8.45 6.98 18.07
CA ASN A 208 -7.37 6.23 18.77
C ASN A 208 -7.76 4.85 19.33
N ALA A 209 -8.99 4.35 19.10
CA ALA A 209 -9.45 3.06 19.61
C ALA A 209 -9.60 1.99 18.51
N SER A 210 -9.32 2.35 17.25
CA SER A 210 -9.53 1.50 16.08
C SER A 210 -8.18 1.02 15.54
N TRP A 211 -8.07 -0.28 15.26
CA TRP A 211 -6.84 -0.92 14.81
C TRP A 211 -6.39 -0.36 13.45
N ASN A 212 -5.10 -0.11 13.27
CA ASN A 212 -4.52 0.30 11.98
C ASN A 212 -3.18 -0.41 11.75
N GLY A 213 -3.04 -1.09 10.62
CA GLY A 213 -1.80 -1.76 10.26
C GLY A 213 -0.64 -0.76 10.13
N TRP A 214 -0.91 0.44 9.62
CA TRP A 214 0.11 1.45 9.41
C TRP A 214 0.67 2.03 10.72
N GLU A 215 -0.13 2.49 11.67
CA GLU A 215 0.41 3.05 12.93
C GLU A 215 1.11 1.96 13.77
N ILE A 216 0.65 0.70 13.74
CA ILE A 216 1.40 -0.41 14.34
C ILE A 216 2.78 -0.54 13.69
N MET A 217 2.86 -0.40 12.38
CA MET A 217 4.11 -0.43 11.65
C MET A 217 5.00 0.78 11.99
N GLU A 218 4.47 2.00 11.89
CA GLU A 218 5.20 3.26 12.04
C GLU A 218 5.56 3.58 13.51
N THR A 219 4.57 3.61 14.40
CA THR A 219 4.81 3.98 15.80
C THR A 219 5.26 2.78 16.64
N GLY A 220 4.78 1.58 16.29
CA GLY A 220 5.05 0.35 17.02
C GLY A 220 6.36 -0.31 16.60
N ILE A 221 6.38 -0.94 15.42
CA ILE A 221 7.51 -1.71 14.90
C ILE A 221 8.70 -0.79 14.64
N ARG A 222 8.52 0.25 13.82
CA ARG A 222 9.56 1.19 13.44
C ARG A 222 10.04 1.99 14.66
N GLY A 223 9.14 2.46 15.51
CA GLY A 223 9.51 3.06 16.81
C GLY A 223 10.35 2.12 17.69
N THR A 224 10.03 0.83 17.73
CA THR A 224 10.84 -0.19 18.45
C THR A 224 12.22 -0.36 17.82
N MET A 225 12.34 -0.39 16.50
CA MET A 225 13.62 -0.49 15.80
C MET A 225 14.52 0.71 16.08
N VAL A 226 13.99 1.93 15.94
CA VAL A 226 14.72 3.18 16.22
C VAL A 226 15.20 3.22 17.67
N ALA A 227 14.36 2.80 18.62
CA ALA A 227 14.73 2.74 20.04
C ALA A 227 15.87 1.75 20.34
N ASN A 228 16.12 0.78 19.45
CA ASN A 228 17.21 -0.19 19.57
C ASN A 228 18.39 0.12 18.64
N GLY A 229 18.41 1.29 17.96
CA GLY A 229 19.53 1.74 17.14
C GLY A 229 19.47 1.31 15.66
N ASP A 230 18.39 0.66 15.24
CA ASP A 230 18.22 0.12 13.88
C ASP A 230 17.43 1.10 12.99
N SER A 231 17.82 2.38 13.00
CA SER A 231 17.15 3.41 12.20
C SER A 231 17.38 3.25 10.70
N ASP A 232 18.41 2.53 10.28
CA ASP A 232 18.79 2.26 8.90
C ASP A 232 18.10 1.03 8.29
N LYS A 233 17.53 0.14 9.13
CA LYS A 233 16.82 -1.06 8.68
C LYS A 233 15.40 -0.74 8.22
N GLN A 234 14.93 -1.51 7.24
CA GLN A 234 13.61 -1.33 6.64
C GLN A 234 12.52 -2.16 7.32
N VAL A 235 11.28 -1.73 7.13
CA VAL A 235 10.07 -2.52 7.41
C VAL A 235 9.37 -2.85 6.10
N TRP A 236 9.18 -4.13 5.81
CA TRP A 236 8.63 -4.65 4.57
C TRP A 236 7.19 -5.10 4.80
N MET A 237 6.27 -4.67 3.92
CA MET A 237 4.93 -5.23 3.87
C MET A 237 4.97 -6.54 3.10
N THR A 238 5.44 -7.59 3.76
CA THR A 238 5.67 -8.90 3.14
C THR A 238 4.35 -9.60 2.78
N GLU A 239 3.23 -9.24 3.40
CA GLU A 239 1.89 -9.54 2.86
C GLU A 239 0.97 -8.37 3.20
N MET A 240 0.27 -7.82 2.22
CA MET A 240 -0.74 -6.81 2.44
C MET A 240 -1.96 -7.13 1.60
N GLY A 241 -3.15 -7.06 2.18
CA GLY A 241 -4.36 -7.29 1.41
C GLY A 241 -5.59 -6.72 2.06
N ALA A 242 -6.60 -6.49 1.23
CA ALA A 242 -7.87 -5.91 1.58
C ALA A 242 -9.03 -6.76 1.04
N PRO A 243 -9.67 -7.61 1.87
CA PRO A 243 -10.65 -8.55 1.38
C PRO A 243 -11.99 -7.86 1.10
N THR A 244 -12.54 -8.10 -0.09
CA THR A 244 -13.84 -7.58 -0.51
C THR A 244 -15.03 -8.50 -0.17
N TRP A 245 -14.76 -9.65 0.44
CA TRP A 245 -15.77 -10.59 0.93
C TRP A 245 -15.16 -11.57 1.95
N GLY A 246 -15.99 -12.15 2.84
CA GLY A 246 -15.60 -13.25 3.74
C GLY A 246 -15.74 -12.94 5.23
N ASN A 247 -15.14 -13.78 6.09
CA ASN A 247 -15.22 -13.65 7.56
C ASN A 247 -14.23 -12.63 8.16
N LYS A 248 -13.50 -11.88 7.31
CA LYS A 248 -12.60 -10.79 7.71
C LYS A 248 -13.34 -9.45 7.60
N VAL A 249 -12.73 -8.36 8.08
CA VAL A 249 -13.27 -7.01 7.86
C VAL A 249 -13.34 -6.77 6.36
N THR A 250 -14.57 -6.75 5.83
CA THR A 250 -14.84 -6.69 4.39
C THR A 250 -14.91 -5.23 3.96
N VAL A 251 -14.20 -4.90 2.88
CA VAL A 251 -14.25 -3.59 2.22
C VAL A 251 -14.93 -3.70 0.85
N THR A 252 -15.31 -2.58 0.25
CA THR A 252 -15.75 -2.53 -1.15
C THR A 252 -14.55 -2.68 -2.10
N GLU A 253 -14.78 -2.99 -3.38
CA GLU A 253 -13.68 -2.98 -4.37
C GLU A 253 -13.04 -1.58 -4.55
N ALA A 254 -13.82 -0.52 -4.35
CA ALA A 254 -13.33 0.86 -4.33
C ALA A 254 -12.37 1.09 -3.17
N GLU A 255 -12.78 0.71 -1.96
CA GLU A 255 -11.92 0.78 -0.77
C GLU A 255 -10.69 -0.14 -0.88
N GLN A 256 -10.81 -1.33 -1.49
CA GLN A 256 -9.67 -2.22 -1.76
C GLN A 256 -8.62 -1.52 -2.63
N ALA A 257 -9.05 -0.86 -3.71
CA ALA A 257 -8.18 -0.10 -4.60
C ALA A 257 -7.58 1.12 -3.90
N GLN A 258 -8.38 1.88 -3.16
CA GLN A 258 -7.93 3.05 -2.40
C GLN A 258 -6.85 2.66 -1.38
N ILE A 259 -7.06 1.58 -0.63
CA ILE A 259 -6.10 1.08 0.37
C ILE A 259 -4.76 0.70 -0.26
N LEU A 260 -4.78 0.14 -1.48
CA LEU A 260 -3.55 -0.13 -2.23
C LEU A 260 -2.81 1.16 -2.60
N SER A 261 -3.52 2.16 -3.14
CA SER A 261 -2.94 3.47 -3.47
C SER A 261 -2.36 4.16 -2.23
N GLU A 262 -3.12 4.24 -1.15
CA GLU A 262 -2.70 4.85 0.12
C GLU A 262 -1.45 4.16 0.69
N ALA A 263 -1.38 2.82 0.64
CA ALA A 263 -0.20 2.12 1.13
C ALA A 263 1.04 2.39 0.30
N VAL A 264 0.93 2.47 -1.03
CA VAL A 264 2.05 2.84 -1.91
C VAL A 264 2.51 4.27 -1.64
N GLU A 265 1.57 5.22 -1.53
CA GLU A 265 1.88 6.62 -1.22
C GLU A 265 2.54 6.77 0.15
N LEU A 266 1.99 6.11 1.17
CA LEU A 266 2.59 6.08 2.51
C LEU A 266 3.98 5.47 2.44
N ALA A 267 4.18 4.30 1.86
CA ALA A 267 5.50 3.70 1.75
C ALA A 267 6.51 4.62 1.02
N LYS A 268 6.12 5.25 -0.08
CA LYS A 268 6.97 6.22 -0.80
C LYS A 268 7.37 7.44 0.04
N SER A 269 6.57 7.78 1.06
CA SER A 269 6.83 8.91 1.95
C SER A 269 7.91 8.62 3.01
N TYR A 270 8.37 7.37 3.15
CA TYR A 270 9.34 6.98 4.17
C TYR A 270 10.49 6.15 3.60
N ASP A 271 11.72 6.61 3.84
CA ASP A 271 12.96 5.94 3.42
C ASP A 271 13.16 4.54 4.04
N TRP A 272 12.58 4.32 5.22
CA TRP A 272 12.61 3.04 5.93
C TRP A 272 11.58 2.04 5.41
N ALA A 273 10.62 2.44 4.58
CA ALA A 273 9.64 1.50 4.05
C ALA A 273 10.26 0.64 2.95
N GLY A 274 9.99 -0.67 3.01
CA GLY A 274 10.33 -1.62 1.96
C GLY A 274 9.25 -1.69 0.86
N PRO A 275 9.32 -2.72 0.01
CA PRO A 275 8.29 -3.01 -0.98
C PRO A 275 7.01 -3.51 -0.31
N ILE A 276 5.93 -3.47 -1.09
CA ILE A 276 4.59 -3.91 -0.71
C ILE A 276 4.23 -5.14 -1.54
N MET A 277 4.07 -6.27 -0.87
CA MET A 277 3.67 -7.53 -1.49
C MET A 277 2.16 -7.71 -1.35
N TRP A 278 1.42 -7.48 -2.43
CA TRP A 278 -0.02 -7.61 -2.42
C TRP A 278 -0.44 -9.09 -2.32
N PHE A 279 -1.32 -9.39 -1.37
CA PHE A 279 -1.97 -10.67 -1.20
C PHE A 279 -3.44 -10.52 -1.62
N SER A 280 -3.90 -11.11 -2.71
CA SER A 280 -3.19 -12.01 -3.65
C SER A 280 -3.56 -11.72 -5.11
N TYR A 281 -3.10 -12.54 -6.05
CA TYR A 281 -3.37 -12.33 -7.47
C TYR A 281 -4.82 -12.68 -7.82
N GLN A 282 -5.30 -13.89 -7.48
CA GLN A 282 -6.67 -14.31 -7.74
C GLN A 282 -7.38 -14.82 -6.49
N ASP A 283 -8.65 -14.43 -6.33
CA ASP A 283 -9.51 -14.95 -5.26
C ASP A 283 -9.61 -16.48 -5.31
N SER A 284 -9.31 -17.11 -4.19
CA SER A 284 -9.38 -18.58 -4.05
C SER A 284 -10.48 -18.98 -3.07
N ALA A 285 -10.80 -20.29 -3.02
CA ALA A 285 -11.75 -20.81 -2.04
C ALA A 285 -11.26 -20.67 -0.59
N LEU A 286 -9.95 -20.54 -0.37
CA LEU A 286 -9.33 -20.39 0.96
C LEU A 286 -9.16 -18.91 1.32
N ASP A 287 -8.85 -18.08 0.32
CA ASP A 287 -8.53 -16.67 0.46
C ASP A 287 -9.45 -15.82 -0.41
N THR A 288 -10.73 -15.80 -0.04
CA THR A 288 -11.76 -15.04 -0.76
C THR A 288 -11.65 -13.54 -0.49
N GLY A 289 -11.81 -12.73 -1.54
CA GLY A 289 -11.92 -11.27 -1.50
C GLY A 289 -10.59 -10.52 -1.64
N PHE A 290 -9.44 -11.19 -1.53
CA PHE A 290 -8.11 -10.58 -1.57
C PHE A 290 -7.58 -10.30 -2.98
N GLY A 291 -8.01 -11.09 -3.95
CA GLY A 291 -7.49 -11.10 -5.31
C GLY A 291 -7.56 -9.72 -5.98
N LEU A 292 -6.58 -9.46 -6.86
CA LEU A 292 -6.74 -8.48 -7.95
C LEU A 292 -7.76 -8.99 -8.98
N LEU A 293 -7.85 -10.31 -9.12
CA LEU A 293 -8.88 -11.00 -9.89
C LEU A 293 -9.92 -11.63 -8.96
N ASP A 294 -11.18 -11.66 -9.38
CA ASP A 294 -12.21 -12.47 -8.73
C ASP A 294 -12.00 -13.97 -8.98
N SER A 295 -12.79 -14.81 -8.30
CA SER A 295 -12.68 -16.28 -8.41
C SER A 295 -12.94 -16.84 -9.82
N SER A 296 -13.53 -16.05 -10.72
CA SER A 296 -13.76 -16.41 -12.12
C SER A 296 -12.66 -15.89 -13.07
N GLY A 297 -11.67 -15.17 -12.54
CA GLY A 297 -10.58 -14.57 -13.30
C GLY A 297 -10.90 -13.19 -13.89
N ASN A 298 -12.00 -12.55 -13.47
CA ASN A 298 -12.32 -11.19 -13.90
C ASN A 298 -11.51 -10.18 -13.08
N GLN A 299 -11.03 -9.12 -13.73
CA GLN A 299 -10.28 -8.05 -13.07
C GLN A 299 -11.18 -7.20 -12.16
N LYS A 300 -10.74 -6.98 -10.92
CA LYS A 300 -11.34 -6.05 -9.95
C LYS A 300 -10.70 -4.67 -10.08
N LEU A 301 -11.26 -3.65 -9.44
CA LEU A 301 -10.69 -2.28 -9.48
C LEU A 301 -9.24 -2.21 -8.95
N ALA A 302 -8.91 -3.05 -7.96
CA ALA A 302 -7.54 -3.16 -7.44
C ALA A 302 -6.54 -3.59 -8.52
N TYR A 303 -6.94 -4.38 -9.53
CA TYR A 303 -6.07 -4.80 -10.63
C TYR A 303 -5.58 -3.61 -11.46
N SER A 304 -6.50 -2.74 -11.92
CA SER A 304 -6.14 -1.56 -12.71
C SER A 304 -5.34 -0.54 -11.89
N THR A 305 -5.62 -0.47 -10.60
CA THR A 305 -4.89 0.39 -9.64
C THR A 305 -3.46 -0.10 -9.47
N PHE A 306 -3.28 -1.40 -9.16
CA PHE A 306 -1.96 -2.04 -9.08
C PHE A 306 -1.16 -1.81 -10.36
N ARG A 307 -1.79 -2.07 -11.52
CA ARG A 307 -1.15 -1.89 -12.83
C ARG A 307 -0.64 -0.46 -13.03
N THR A 308 -1.42 0.53 -12.62
CA THR A 308 -1.04 1.93 -12.77
C THR A 308 0.15 2.25 -11.90
N LEU A 309 0.09 1.86 -10.62
CA LEU A 309 1.14 2.12 -9.63
C LEU A 309 2.45 1.37 -9.96
N GLY A 310 2.37 0.09 -10.34
CA GLY A 310 3.54 -0.74 -10.65
C GLY A 310 4.25 -0.29 -11.93
N ASN A 311 3.50 0.18 -12.93
CA ASN A 311 4.13 0.75 -14.14
C ASN A 311 4.71 2.15 -13.92
N GLN A 312 4.19 2.94 -12.96
CA GLN A 312 4.79 4.23 -12.58
C GLN A 312 6.11 4.07 -11.83
N ASP A 313 6.26 3.00 -11.06
CA ASP A 313 7.50 2.66 -10.36
C ASP A 313 8.61 2.19 -11.33
N ASN A 314 8.22 1.57 -12.45
CA ASN A 314 9.12 1.03 -13.47
C ASN A 314 9.68 2.07 -14.48
N ASP A 315 9.19 3.31 -14.48
CA ASP A 315 9.71 4.39 -15.35
C ASP A 315 10.75 5.25 -14.63
N VAL A 316 11.98 4.76 -14.53
CA VAL A 316 13.14 5.59 -14.18
C VAL A 316 13.61 6.35 -15.43
N SER A 317 12.73 7.19 -15.99
CA SER A 317 13.14 8.26 -16.89
C SER A 317 12.38 9.57 -16.60
N SER A 318 13.06 10.38 -15.78
CA SER A 318 12.73 11.77 -15.42
C SER A 318 11.52 12.00 -14.51
N VAL A 319 11.72 11.79 -13.21
CA VAL A 319 11.29 12.80 -12.24
C VAL A 319 12.47 13.08 -11.31
N SER A 320 13.21 14.16 -11.58
CA SER A 320 13.83 14.88 -10.48
C SER A 320 12.69 15.58 -9.74
N ALA A 321 12.04 14.86 -8.86
CA ALA A 321 11.36 15.46 -7.72
C ALA A 321 12.24 15.07 -6.54
N GLN A 322 12.74 16.07 -5.84
CA GLN A 322 13.19 15.88 -4.48
C GLN A 322 12.07 15.14 -3.70
N PRO A 323 12.41 14.33 -2.70
CA PRO A 323 11.44 13.51 -1.97
C PRO A 323 10.22 14.33 -1.56
N ILE A 324 9.00 13.88 -1.87
CA ILE A 324 7.78 14.46 -1.28
C ILE A 324 7.70 13.95 0.16
N VAL A 325 8.47 14.60 1.04
CA VAL A 325 8.24 14.55 2.48
C VAL A 325 6.93 15.30 2.70
N VAL A 326 6.02 14.82 3.56
CA VAL A 326 5.03 15.74 4.14
C VAL A 326 5.83 16.71 5.00
N ASP A 327 6.21 17.84 4.43
CA ASP A 327 7.07 18.83 5.08
C ASP A 327 6.42 19.36 6.36
N ILE A 328 5.08 19.41 6.35
CA ILE A 328 4.30 20.05 7.41
C ILE A 328 3.05 19.20 7.69
N ILE A 329 3.01 18.60 8.88
CA ILE A 329 1.87 17.84 9.39
C ILE A 329 1.23 18.64 10.54
N GLY A 330 -0.06 18.97 10.40
CA GLY A 330 -0.91 19.54 11.42
C GLY A 330 -1.40 18.52 12.46
N THR A 331 -2.30 18.94 13.33
CA THR A 331 -2.92 18.14 14.38
C THR A 331 -4.43 18.07 14.16
N MET A 332 -5.20 17.61 15.16
CA MET A 332 -6.66 17.60 15.08
C MET A 332 -7.30 18.93 15.50
N ASN A 333 -6.54 20.03 15.50
CA ASN A 333 -7.00 21.37 15.88
C ASN A 333 -6.79 22.33 14.72
N GLY A 334 -7.59 23.40 14.66
CA GLY A 334 -7.36 24.46 13.66
C GLY A 334 -6.02 25.17 13.84
N GLU A 335 -5.22 25.15 12.79
CA GLU A 335 -3.83 25.58 12.73
C GLU A 335 -3.56 26.51 11.55
N THR A 336 -2.35 27.07 11.50
CA THR A 336 -1.85 27.77 10.31
C THR A 336 -0.56 27.11 9.89
N LEU A 337 -0.59 26.45 8.75
CA LEU A 337 0.50 25.67 8.18
C LEU A 337 1.01 26.44 6.96
N ASN A 338 2.28 26.85 6.98
CA ASN A 338 2.88 27.63 5.89
C ASN A 338 4.09 26.85 5.35
N GLY A 339 4.02 26.51 4.07
CA GLY A 339 5.12 26.01 3.27
C GLY A 339 6.19 27.06 3.01
N THR A 340 6.88 26.88 1.90
CA THR A 340 8.09 27.58 1.48
C THR A 340 8.00 27.88 -0.02
N ASP A 341 9.03 28.48 -0.60
CA ASP A 341 9.06 28.70 -2.05
C ASP A 341 9.51 27.44 -2.85
N ASP A 342 9.57 26.28 -2.20
CA ASP A 342 9.94 24.97 -2.77
C ASP A 342 8.70 24.06 -2.77
N ASP A 343 8.63 23.07 -3.69
CA ASP A 343 7.54 22.08 -3.75
C ASP A 343 7.29 21.42 -2.37
N ASN A 344 6.12 21.66 -1.78
CA ASN A 344 5.76 21.19 -0.45
C ASN A 344 4.61 20.18 -0.45
N ARG A 345 4.60 19.34 0.60
CA ARG A 345 3.40 18.60 0.97
C ARG A 345 2.94 18.99 2.38
N ILE A 346 1.70 19.46 2.49
CA ILE A 346 1.12 19.96 3.74
C ILE A 346 -0.18 19.20 4.04
N ASP A 347 -0.31 18.66 5.25
CA ASP A 347 -1.50 17.91 5.70
C ASP A 347 -2.05 18.51 7.00
N GLY A 348 -3.22 19.15 6.91
CA GLY A 348 -3.94 19.78 8.02
C GLY A 348 -4.51 18.79 9.04
N LYS A 349 -4.74 17.54 8.64
CA LYS A 349 -5.44 16.50 9.41
C LYS A 349 -6.87 16.88 9.79
N GLY A 350 -7.10 17.67 10.82
CA GLY A 350 -8.45 18.07 11.16
C GLY A 350 -8.51 19.28 12.08
N GLY A 351 -9.69 19.87 12.18
CA GLY A 351 -9.82 21.25 12.64
C GLY A 351 -10.08 22.17 11.46
N ASN A 352 -10.18 23.46 11.71
CA ASN A 352 -10.39 24.45 10.65
C ASN A 352 -9.06 25.15 10.41
N ASP A 353 -8.34 24.72 9.38
CA ASP A 353 -6.96 25.05 9.12
C ASP A 353 -6.79 26.18 8.09
N TYR A 354 -5.61 26.79 8.14
CA TYR A 354 -5.12 27.72 7.13
C TYR A 354 -3.84 27.16 6.53
N LEU A 355 -3.92 26.60 5.33
CA LEU A 355 -2.78 26.05 4.59
C LEU A 355 -2.32 27.05 3.52
N ARG A 356 -0.99 27.23 3.42
CA ARG A 356 -0.35 28.04 2.37
C ARG A 356 0.86 27.30 1.83
N GLY A 357 0.83 26.94 0.55
CA GLY A 357 1.97 26.31 -0.14
C GLY A 357 3.12 27.30 -0.37
N HIS A 358 2.77 28.50 -0.88
CA HIS A 358 3.64 29.62 -1.25
C HIS A 358 4.19 29.52 -2.68
N GLY A 359 5.26 28.77 -2.93
CA GLY A 359 5.81 28.60 -4.26
C GLY A 359 6.33 27.19 -4.45
N GLY A 360 6.39 26.73 -5.69
CA GLY A 360 6.63 25.31 -5.98
C GLY A 360 5.33 24.61 -6.35
N ASN A 361 5.44 23.36 -6.80
CA ASN A 361 4.28 22.51 -7.11
C ASN A 361 3.88 21.76 -5.85
N ASP A 362 2.90 22.30 -5.14
CA ASP A 362 2.51 21.86 -3.81
C ASP A 362 1.44 20.75 -3.87
N THR A 363 1.38 19.93 -2.82
CA THR A 363 0.27 19.03 -2.56
C THR A 363 -0.31 19.31 -1.17
N LEU A 364 -1.53 19.86 -1.14
CA LEU A 364 -2.15 20.40 0.07
C LEU A 364 -3.41 19.61 0.44
N PHE A 365 -3.48 19.13 1.68
CA PHE A 365 -4.62 18.40 2.24
C PHE A 365 -5.20 19.18 3.43
N GLY A 366 -6.43 19.68 3.32
CA GLY A 366 -7.14 20.32 4.44
C GLY A 366 -7.48 19.30 5.52
N GLY A 367 -8.10 18.20 5.12
CA GLY A 367 -8.44 17.12 6.02
C GLY A 367 -9.88 17.23 6.47
N ALA A 368 -10.16 17.32 7.77
CA ALA A 368 -11.53 17.40 8.29
C ALA A 368 -11.80 18.70 9.05
N GLY A 369 -12.75 19.50 8.57
CA GLY A 369 -13.16 20.79 9.15
C GLY A 369 -13.35 21.81 8.03
N ASP A 370 -13.66 23.06 8.37
CA ASP A 370 -13.81 24.11 7.35
C ASP A 370 -12.46 24.83 7.13
N ASP A 371 -11.75 24.45 6.07
CA ASP A 371 -10.37 24.85 5.82
C ASP A 371 -10.24 26.02 4.84
N GLN A 372 -9.09 26.70 4.91
CA GLN A 372 -8.66 27.72 3.95
C GLN A 372 -7.31 27.31 3.38
N ILE A 373 -7.29 26.93 2.10
CA ILE A 373 -6.12 26.37 1.44
C ILE A 373 -5.73 27.27 0.27
N GLY A 374 -4.47 27.69 0.22
CA GLY A 374 -3.88 28.38 -0.92
C GLY A 374 -2.63 27.65 -1.41
N GLY A 375 -2.62 27.25 -2.68
CA GLY A 375 -1.48 26.67 -3.37
C GLY A 375 -0.33 27.67 -3.42
N GLY A 376 -0.43 28.69 -4.26
CA GLY A 376 0.56 29.73 -4.35
C GLY A 376 1.04 29.90 -5.78
N ALA A 377 2.33 29.73 -6.04
CA ALA A 377 2.87 29.78 -7.39
C ALA A 377 3.43 28.42 -7.78
N GLY A 378 2.92 27.82 -8.84
CA GLY A 378 3.28 26.47 -9.28
C GLY A 378 2.05 25.69 -9.70
N ASN A 379 2.22 24.44 -10.09
CA ASN A 379 1.10 23.58 -10.46
C ASN A 379 0.70 22.73 -9.24
N ASP A 380 -0.31 23.17 -8.52
CA ASP A 380 -0.66 22.64 -7.21
C ASP A 380 -1.75 21.58 -7.27
N LYS A 381 -1.72 20.66 -6.32
CA LYS A 381 -2.77 19.68 -6.06
C LYS A 381 -3.44 19.98 -4.73
N ILE A 382 -4.73 20.27 -4.77
CA ILE A 382 -5.45 20.79 -3.61
C ILE A 382 -6.63 19.90 -3.26
N TYR A 383 -6.59 19.34 -2.06
CA TYR A 383 -7.64 18.51 -1.47
C TYR A 383 -8.26 19.28 -0.31
N GLY A 384 -9.52 19.73 -0.44
CA GLY A 384 -10.25 20.35 0.66
C GLY A 384 -10.49 19.35 1.79
N GLY A 385 -11.07 18.20 1.42
CA GLY A 385 -11.40 17.14 2.35
C GLY A 385 -12.85 17.25 2.81
N ALA A 386 -13.10 17.01 4.10
CA ALA A 386 -14.44 16.99 4.66
C ALA A 386 -14.77 18.30 5.38
N GLY A 387 -15.68 19.10 4.83
CA GLY A 387 -16.13 20.33 5.44
C GLY A 387 -16.64 21.30 4.39
N ASN A 388 -16.63 22.61 4.69
CA ASN A 388 -16.92 23.63 3.69
C ASN A 388 -15.67 24.48 3.47
N ASP A 389 -14.85 24.04 2.52
CA ASP A 389 -13.51 24.54 2.36
C ASP A 389 -13.46 25.72 1.40
N ALA A 390 -12.44 26.56 1.56
CA ALA A 390 -12.12 27.65 0.66
C ALA A 390 -10.75 27.41 0.04
N LEU A 391 -10.76 27.10 -1.26
CA LEU A 391 -9.61 26.67 -2.02
C LEU A 391 -9.16 27.79 -2.95
N ALA A 392 -7.86 28.00 -3.03
CA ALA A 392 -7.21 28.91 -3.96
C ALA A 392 -6.03 28.18 -4.59
N GLY A 393 -5.99 28.10 -5.92
CA GLY A 393 -4.89 27.48 -6.66
C GLY A 393 -3.69 28.42 -6.63
N GLY A 394 -3.86 29.57 -7.27
CA GLY A 394 -2.88 30.64 -7.31
C GLY A 394 -2.41 30.85 -8.75
N ASP A 395 -1.11 31.05 -8.94
CA ASP A 395 -0.50 31.17 -10.27
C ASP A 395 -0.06 29.77 -10.73
N GLY A 396 -0.59 29.25 -11.85
CA GLY A 396 -0.15 27.98 -12.43
C GLY A 396 -1.30 27.05 -12.83
N ALA A 397 -0.97 25.85 -13.31
CA ALA A 397 -1.98 24.88 -13.73
C ALA A 397 -2.38 23.99 -12.56
N ASP A 398 -3.44 24.36 -11.86
CA ASP A 398 -3.81 23.73 -10.60
C ASP A 398 -4.87 22.64 -10.76
N THR A 399 -4.85 21.65 -9.87
CA THR A 399 -5.86 20.59 -9.82
C THR A 399 -6.53 20.57 -8.46
N PHE A 400 -7.83 20.89 -8.43
CA PHE A 400 -8.67 20.80 -7.24
C PHE A 400 -9.34 19.44 -7.21
N ILE A 401 -9.01 18.63 -6.19
CA ILE A 401 -9.35 17.22 -6.14
C ILE A 401 -10.40 17.00 -5.06
N PHE A 402 -11.52 16.43 -5.48
CA PHE A 402 -12.70 16.23 -4.66
C PHE A 402 -12.89 14.75 -4.40
N GLU A 403 -12.84 14.36 -3.12
CA GLU A 403 -12.94 12.97 -2.68
C GLU A 403 -13.94 12.80 -1.52
N GLY A 404 -14.75 11.74 -1.57
CA GLY A 404 -15.68 11.40 -0.50
C GLY A 404 -16.75 12.46 -0.22
N ASN A 405 -16.77 13.01 1.00
CA ASN A 405 -17.78 13.97 1.43
C ASN A 405 -17.19 15.39 1.45
N VAL A 406 -17.36 16.11 0.35
CA VAL A 406 -16.74 17.43 0.09
C VAL A 406 -17.55 18.64 0.57
N GLY A 407 -18.60 18.41 1.37
CA GLY A 407 -19.52 19.46 1.82
C GLY A 407 -19.87 20.52 0.77
N TYR A 408 -19.69 21.81 1.10
CA TYR A 408 -19.97 22.95 0.21
C TYR A 408 -18.72 23.79 -0.09
N ASP A 409 -17.76 23.16 -0.74
CA ASP A 409 -16.49 23.79 -1.09
C ASP A 409 -16.63 24.94 -2.09
N ARG A 410 -15.74 25.91 -1.93
CA ARG A 410 -15.59 27.03 -2.85
C ARG A 410 -14.15 27.16 -3.36
N ILE A 411 -14.00 27.27 -4.68
CA ILE A 411 -12.75 27.68 -5.31
C ILE A 411 -12.82 29.18 -5.57
N THR A 412 -11.79 29.90 -5.14
CA THR A 412 -11.83 31.36 -5.05
C THR A 412 -11.23 32.09 -6.24
N ASP A 413 -10.45 31.40 -7.06
CA ASP A 413 -9.58 31.99 -8.10
C ASP A 413 -9.45 31.16 -9.39
N PHE A 414 -10.22 30.08 -9.56
CA PHE A 414 -10.18 29.18 -10.73
C PHE A 414 -9.87 29.88 -12.08
N ASP A 415 -8.78 29.52 -12.75
CA ASP A 415 -8.30 30.15 -13.98
C ASP A 415 -8.16 29.16 -15.16
N GLN A 416 -9.14 29.20 -16.08
CA GLN A 416 -9.12 28.41 -17.31
C GLN A 416 -7.96 28.80 -18.27
N SER A 417 -7.35 29.97 -18.10
CA SER A 417 -6.22 30.40 -18.93
C SER A 417 -4.89 29.79 -18.49
N GLU A 418 -4.81 29.34 -17.23
CA GLU A 418 -3.67 28.62 -16.67
C GLU A 418 -3.85 27.09 -16.74
N ASN A 419 -5.05 26.64 -17.12
CA ASN A 419 -5.50 25.25 -17.25
C ASN A 419 -5.82 24.59 -15.91
N ASP A 420 -6.49 25.32 -15.03
CA ASP A 420 -7.05 24.73 -13.82
C ASP A 420 -8.06 23.63 -14.12
N LEU A 421 -8.02 22.58 -13.32
CA LEU A 421 -8.87 21.40 -13.44
C LEU A 421 -9.63 21.13 -12.14
N LEU A 422 -10.87 20.63 -12.30
CA LEU A 422 -11.60 20.00 -11.22
C LEU A 422 -11.55 18.48 -11.39
N ASP A 423 -10.91 17.80 -10.45
CA ASP A 423 -10.92 16.35 -10.40
C ASP A 423 -12.04 15.86 -9.50
N ILE A 424 -13.06 15.28 -10.14
CA ILE A 424 -14.20 14.64 -9.48
C ILE A 424 -14.27 13.15 -9.82
N SER A 425 -13.19 12.59 -10.37
CA SER A 425 -13.14 11.20 -10.85
C SER A 425 -13.19 10.18 -9.72
N SER A 426 -13.00 10.61 -8.47
CA SER A 426 -13.13 9.75 -7.29
C SER A 426 -14.59 9.48 -6.89
N PHE A 427 -15.53 10.31 -7.35
CA PHE A 427 -16.94 10.17 -7.04
C PHE A 427 -17.58 9.13 -7.96
N ASP A 428 -18.25 8.15 -7.35
CA ASP A 428 -19.08 7.23 -8.11
C ASP A 428 -20.27 7.97 -8.71
N ALA A 429 -20.29 8.08 -10.03
CA ALA A 429 -21.33 8.82 -10.72
C ALA A 429 -22.72 8.18 -10.58
N ASN A 430 -22.84 6.89 -10.23
CA ASN A 430 -24.15 6.27 -10.09
C ASN A 430 -24.23 5.30 -8.92
N SER A 431 -24.74 5.77 -7.78
CA SER A 431 -24.87 5.00 -6.55
C SER A 431 -25.77 3.75 -6.66
N HIS A 432 -26.55 3.61 -7.74
CA HIS A 432 -27.37 2.42 -8.00
C HIS A 432 -26.65 1.33 -8.79
N VAL A 433 -25.45 1.61 -9.28
CA VAL A 433 -24.61 0.69 -10.04
C VAL A 433 -23.28 0.54 -9.31
N ALA A 434 -22.80 -0.69 -9.13
CA ALA A 434 -21.58 -0.92 -8.39
C ALA A 434 -20.34 -0.64 -9.25
N GLY A 435 -19.36 0.09 -8.70
CA GLY A 435 -18.08 0.45 -9.31
C GLY A 435 -17.85 1.96 -9.25
N ASN A 436 -16.70 2.47 -9.71
CA ASN A 436 -16.52 3.91 -9.88
C ASN A 436 -16.94 4.29 -11.32
N GLN A 437 -18.18 4.75 -11.51
CA GLN A 437 -18.61 5.20 -12.84
C GLN A 437 -18.16 6.62 -13.09
N SER A 438 -17.69 6.89 -14.31
CA SER A 438 -17.43 8.26 -14.73
C SER A 438 -18.73 9.04 -14.90
N PHE A 439 -18.67 10.33 -14.55
CA PHE A 439 -19.77 11.23 -14.82
C PHE A 439 -19.91 11.50 -16.32
N THR A 440 -21.16 11.64 -16.77
CA THR A 440 -21.47 12.25 -18.05
C THR A 440 -21.66 13.74 -17.85
N PHE A 441 -20.75 14.54 -18.43
CA PHE A 441 -20.90 15.99 -18.47
C PHE A 441 -22.06 16.39 -19.39
N ILE A 442 -23.05 17.11 -18.85
CA ILE A 442 -24.24 17.56 -19.59
C ILE A 442 -24.28 19.09 -19.81
N GLY A 443 -23.23 19.80 -19.40
CA GLY A 443 -23.16 21.26 -19.46
C GLY A 443 -24.27 21.92 -18.65
N GLY A 444 -24.87 23.00 -19.17
CA GLY A 444 -25.92 23.77 -18.49
C GLY A 444 -27.32 23.13 -18.46
N SER A 445 -27.42 21.84 -18.75
CA SER A 445 -28.71 21.11 -18.75
C SER A 445 -29.11 20.73 -17.32
N TYR A 446 -30.42 20.59 -17.06
CA TYR A 446 -30.90 20.12 -15.76
C TYR A 446 -30.50 18.66 -15.50
N LEU A 447 -30.00 18.39 -14.30
CA LEU A 447 -29.80 17.05 -13.78
C LEU A 447 -31.15 16.31 -13.74
N SER A 448 -31.20 15.12 -14.33
CA SER A 448 -32.44 14.35 -14.50
C SER A 448 -32.24 12.84 -14.40
N LYS A 449 -31.00 12.39 -14.29
CA LYS A 449 -30.60 10.99 -14.20
C LYS A 449 -29.34 10.90 -13.34
N ALA A 450 -29.19 9.75 -12.68
CA ALA A 450 -27.93 9.36 -12.07
C ALA A 450 -26.80 9.38 -13.12
N GLY A 451 -25.59 9.69 -12.71
CA GLY A 451 -24.42 9.73 -13.59
C GLY A 451 -24.22 11.06 -14.29
N GLN A 452 -24.97 12.11 -13.93
CA GLN A 452 -24.89 13.39 -14.60
C GLN A 452 -24.14 14.41 -13.76
N VAL A 453 -23.21 15.12 -14.39
CA VAL A 453 -22.61 16.34 -13.85
C VAL A 453 -22.92 17.50 -14.77
N GLY A 454 -23.38 18.60 -14.18
CA GLY A 454 -23.83 19.80 -14.90
C GLY A 454 -23.26 21.06 -14.30
N VAL A 455 -23.48 22.17 -15.01
CA VAL A 455 -22.97 23.49 -14.66
C VAL A 455 -24.13 24.46 -14.49
N TYR A 456 -24.23 25.11 -13.34
CA TYR A 456 -25.17 26.19 -13.10
C TYR A 456 -24.43 27.52 -12.93
N ILE A 457 -24.80 28.54 -13.72
CA ILE A 457 -24.16 29.86 -13.68
C ILE A 457 -25.11 30.87 -13.06
N ASP A 458 -24.77 31.37 -11.88
CA ASP A 458 -25.42 32.50 -11.22
C ASP A 458 -24.69 33.80 -11.54
N LYS A 459 -25.02 34.39 -12.69
CA LYS A 459 -24.43 35.67 -13.14
C LYS A 459 -24.73 36.83 -12.21
N SER A 460 -25.77 36.75 -11.37
CA SER A 460 -26.17 37.86 -10.52
C SER A 460 -25.28 38.01 -9.30
N ASN A 461 -24.84 36.87 -8.75
CA ASN A 461 -23.89 36.81 -7.64
C ASN A 461 -22.45 36.55 -8.09
N GLY A 462 -22.24 36.28 -9.38
CA GLY A 462 -20.92 36.06 -9.95
C GLY A 462 -20.34 34.68 -9.61
N TYR A 463 -21.18 33.64 -9.61
CA TYR A 463 -20.77 32.28 -9.25
C TYR A 463 -21.07 31.29 -10.36
N THR A 464 -20.24 30.25 -10.43
CA THR A 464 -20.45 29.06 -11.25
C THR A 464 -20.47 27.85 -10.33
N TYR A 465 -21.38 26.91 -10.56
CA TYR A 465 -21.54 25.72 -9.75
C TYR A 465 -21.37 24.49 -10.62
N VAL A 466 -20.53 23.56 -10.19
CA VAL A 466 -20.39 22.23 -10.78
C VAL A 466 -21.09 21.24 -9.86
N GLN A 467 -22.10 20.55 -10.38
CA GLN A 467 -23.08 19.81 -9.59
C GLN A 467 -23.31 18.43 -10.18
N GLY A 468 -23.20 17.39 -9.36
CA GLY A 468 -23.44 16.00 -9.77
C GLY A 468 -24.63 15.37 -9.07
N ASP A 469 -25.38 14.54 -9.80
CA ASP A 469 -26.48 13.70 -9.29
C ASP A 469 -26.09 12.23 -9.46
N THR A 470 -25.79 11.57 -8.34
CA THR A 470 -25.36 10.18 -8.24
C THR A 470 -26.52 9.22 -8.08
N ASN A 471 -27.65 9.66 -7.53
CA ASN A 471 -28.77 8.78 -7.20
C ASN A 471 -29.98 8.95 -8.13
N GLY A 472 -29.94 9.91 -9.05
CA GLY A 472 -30.95 10.17 -10.06
C GLY A 472 -32.26 10.74 -9.54
N ASP A 473 -32.30 11.32 -8.33
CA ASP A 473 -33.49 11.96 -7.78
C ASP A 473 -33.74 13.37 -8.34
N GLY A 474 -32.84 13.87 -9.19
CA GLY A 474 -32.90 15.19 -9.81
C GLY A 474 -32.43 16.31 -8.89
N LYS A 475 -31.79 15.98 -7.77
CA LYS A 475 -31.03 16.90 -6.92
C LYS A 475 -29.55 16.58 -7.04
N TYR A 476 -28.74 17.59 -6.78
CA TYR A 476 -27.30 17.38 -6.71
C TYR A 476 -26.93 16.74 -5.37
N ASP A 477 -26.05 15.76 -5.41
CA ASP A 477 -25.45 15.09 -4.26
C ASP A 477 -24.17 15.82 -3.79
N PHE A 478 -23.47 16.49 -4.71
CA PHE A 478 -22.40 17.44 -4.39
C PHE A 478 -22.54 18.71 -5.22
N SER A 479 -21.98 19.81 -4.73
CA SER A 479 -22.00 21.10 -5.43
C SER A 479 -20.75 21.89 -5.08
N ILE A 480 -19.85 22.03 -6.06
CA ILE A 480 -18.62 22.82 -5.94
C ILE A 480 -18.91 24.21 -6.49
N ARG A 481 -18.58 25.26 -5.72
CA ARG A 481 -18.77 26.65 -6.15
C ARG A 481 -17.47 27.26 -6.62
N LEU A 482 -17.44 27.76 -7.85
CA LEU A 482 -16.38 28.63 -8.34
C LEU A 482 -16.81 30.09 -8.13
N ASN A 483 -15.98 30.87 -7.45
CA ASN A 483 -16.14 32.31 -7.38
C ASN A 483 -15.72 32.91 -8.73
N GLY A 484 -16.70 33.26 -9.54
CA GLY A 484 -16.51 33.75 -10.90
C GLY A 484 -17.56 33.16 -11.87
N VAL A 485 -17.64 33.76 -13.04
CA VAL A 485 -18.53 33.31 -14.12
C VAL A 485 -17.69 32.64 -15.19
N TYR A 486 -17.67 31.31 -15.16
CA TYR A 486 -16.85 30.46 -16.03
C TYR A 486 -17.73 29.71 -17.03
N ASN A 487 -17.16 29.43 -18.20
CA ASN A 487 -17.78 28.55 -19.18
C ASN A 487 -17.12 27.18 -19.09
N ILE A 488 -17.42 26.45 -18.02
CA ILE A 488 -16.90 25.11 -17.77
C ILE A 488 -17.37 24.15 -18.86
N THR A 489 -16.43 23.35 -19.33
CA THR A 489 -16.56 22.31 -20.34
C THR A 489 -16.09 20.98 -19.78
N ALA A 490 -16.17 19.91 -20.58
CA ALA A 490 -15.65 18.61 -20.17
C ALA A 490 -14.11 18.60 -20.06
N ASP A 491 -13.41 19.51 -20.75
CA ASP A 491 -11.94 19.58 -20.71
C ASP A 491 -11.41 20.20 -19.42
N ASP A 492 -12.28 20.91 -18.67
CA ASP A 492 -11.97 21.49 -17.36
C ASP A 492 -12.20 20.49 -16.20
N LEU A 493 -12.61 19.26 -16.52
CA LEU A 493 -13.02 18.23 -15.56
C LEU A 493 -12.25 16.93 -15.78
N ILE A 494 -11.87 16.29 -14.69
CA ILE A 494 -11.45 14.88 -14.67
C ILE A 494 -12.64 14.08 -14.10
N LEU A 495 -13.18 13.15 -14.90
CA LEU A 495 -14.53 12.56 -14.74
C LEU A 495 -14.59 11.05 -14.55
#